data_AF-A0A518AQX6-F1
#
_entry.id   AF-A0A518AQX6-F1
#
_cell.length_a   1.000
_cell.length_b   1.000
_cell.length_c   1.000
_cell.angle_alpha   90.00
_cell.angle_beta   90.00
_cell.angle_gamma   90.00
#
_symmetry.space_group_name_H-M   'P 1'
#
loop_
_entity.id
_entity.type
_entity.pdbx_description
1 polymer ?
#
loop_
_entity_poly.entity_id
_entity_poly.type
_entity_poly.pdbx_seq_one_letter_code
_entity_poly.pdbx_strand_id
1 'polypeptide(L)'
;MSDVAVVEPTAEPASTRYEKWRQHFEKFEAWLSKASDYLNPILVKETRQALKSRQFGLAFVLLLIVCWLITIFAMTTAGPGVYYSAVGRSLLMWYYIVLIFPMIVMVPFAAFRSLSGEREENTYDLLRVSTLSPHQIVRGKLASAIVQDGVYLSAVAPCIAFTYLLRGIDVLTIGLLLVTVTLASIGLSMIGLFLAALSKRKQGQILLSVLFVAALLLSLMGAISGSVEFISGGESLSGEEAWIVLSCSFTFYATTFLMLYLATVALTAYSSDNRSTPLRWSMVLQQAAFVGWIAYFWIEDGYTRLAIPSLIIISTIYWYCMGTMLTTETAELSHRVRRKLPQSGMGRMMFGLFNPGPGTGYFFAVANLTAVVWLAFLAMGWISYSGVGPNRGFSLDELTALVLIYWGLMVFYLGIGKLVVRVVARFTEVTTVAGFLIHVLVILAGSGIPFALQSSLRNWRNMGYNFMQWLNPLWTMAEYGDGVRVDESVMLHVMVVSCLALCVMWINLPGAAKELMQGRVALPTRVVQDEAELHPVEIKPQSPWDEEPTTAE
;
A
#
# COMPACT_ATOMS: atom_id res chain seq x y z
N MET A 1 -7.47 -58.63 -65.12
CA MET A 1 -8.50 -58.71 -64.05
C MET A 1 -7.86 -58.21 -62.76
N SER A 2 -7.94 -56.90 -62.53
CA SER A 2 -7.85 -56.18 -61.24
C SER A 2 -7.54 -54.71 -61.56
N ASP A 3 -8.61 -53.96 -61.85
CA ASP A 3 -8.56 -52.49 -61.89
C ASP A 3 -8.35 -51.98 -60.47
N VAL A 4 -7.21 -51.35 -60.21
CA VAL A 4 -6.97 -50.57 -59.00
C VAL A 4 -7.57 -49.19 -59.24
N ALA A 5 -8.79 -48.99 -58.74
CA ALA A 5 -9.43 -47.68 -58.70
C ALA A 5 -8.60 -46.75 -57.80
N VAL A 6 -7.99 -45.73 -58.41
CA VAL A 6 -7.40 -44.59 -57.71
C VAL A 6 -8.57 -43.79 -57.12
N VAL A 7 -8.75 -43.87 -55.80
CA VAL A 7 -9.68 -43.03 -55.06
C VAL A 7 -9.06 -41.63 -54.98
N GLU A 8 -9.55 -40.69 -55.79
CA GLU A 8 -9.27 -39.27 -55.58
C GLU A 8 -9.85 -38.83 -54.22
N PRO A 9 -9.09 -38.11 -53.39
CA PRO A 9 -9.64 -37.58 -52.15
C PRO A 9 -10.64 -36.48 -52.51
N THR A 10 -11.92 -36.74 -52.24
CA THR A 10 -12.99 -35.76 -52.37
C THR A 10 -12.66 -34.55 -51.49
N ALA A 11 -12.30 -33.44 -52.13
CA ALA A 11 -12.09 -32.17 -51.44
C ALA A 11 -13.40 -31.77 -50.74
N GLU A 12 -13.39 -31.66 -49.41
CA GLU A 12 -14.54 -31.16 -48.64
C GLU A 12 -15.01 -29.81 -49.24
N PRO A 13 -16.31 -29.63 -49.54
CA PRO A 13 -16.80 -28.37 -50.09
C PRO A 13 -16.54 -27.22 -49.11
N ALA A 14 -16.04 -26.08 -49.60
CA ALA A 14 -15.61 -24.95 -48.76
C ALA A 14 -16.67 -24.45 -47.75
N SER A 15 -17.96 -24.72 -48.01
CA SER A 15 -19.09 -24.42 -47.11
C SER A 15 -19.05 -25.20 -45.80
N THR A 16 -18.63 -26.48 -45.79
CA THR A 16 -18.56 -27.28 -44.55
C THR A 16 -17.41 -26.85 -43.65
N ARG A 17 -16.31 -26.35 -44.23
CA ARG A 17 -15.19 -25.78 -43.47
C ARG A 17 -15.58 -24.46 -42.79
N TYR A 18 -16.26 -23.56 -43.50
CA TYR A 18 -16.77 -22.31 -42.92
C TYR A 18 -17.76 -22.56 -41.78
N GLU A 19 -18.67 -23.53 -41.95
CA GLU A 19 -19.65 -23.88 -40.92
C GLU A 19 -19.00 -24.48 -39.67
N LYS A 20 -17.98 -25.34 -39.84
CA LYS A 20 -17.15 -25.85 -38.73
C LYS A 20 -16.48 -24.70 -37.97
N TRP A 21 -15.83 -23.75 -38.67
CA TRP A 21 -15.19 -22.59 -38.02
C TRP A 21 -16.19 -21.71 -37.27
N ARG A 22 -17.36 -21.45 -37.85
CA ARG A 22 -18.43 -20.68 -37.22
C ARG A 22 -18.93 -21.35 -35.94
N GLN A 23 -19.16 -22.66 -35.95
CA GLN A 23 -19.57 -23.40 -34.76
C GLN A 23 -18.51 -23.39 -33.64
N HIS A 24 -17.22 -23.44 -34.00
CA HIS A 24 -16.14 -23.32 -33.01
C HIS A 24 -16.10 -21.91 -32.41
N PHE A 25 -16.31 -20.88 -33.23
CA PHE A 25 -16.38 -19.49 -32.80
C PHE A 25 -17.58 -19.23 -31.88
N GLU A 26 -18.77 -19.72 -32.23
CA GLU A 26 -19.98 -19.60 -31.40
C GLU A 26 -19.83 -20.34 -30.05
N LYS A 27 -19.21 -21.53 -30.04
CA LYS A 27 -18.87 -22.24 -28.79
C LYS A 27 -17.87 -21.46 -27.93
N PHE A 28 -16.89 -20.83 -28.57
CA PHE A 28 -15.90 -20.00 -27.89
C PHE A 28 -16.54 -18.73 -27.30
N GLU A 29 -17.43 -18.05 -28.04
CA GLU A 29 -18.21 -16.91 -27.53
C GLU A 29 -19.15 -17.31 -26.39
N ALA A 30 -19.81 -18.46 -26.49
CA ALA A 30 -20.65 -19.01 -25.43
C ALA A 30 -19.86 -19.36 -24.16
N TRP A 31 -18.62 -19.83 -24.32
CA TRP A 31 -17.71 -20.08 -23.20
C TRP A 31 -17.22 -18.77 -22.58
N LEU A 32 -16.82 -17.78 -23.39
CA LEU A 32 -16.38 -16.46 -22.92
C LEU A 32 -17.49 -15.70 -22.19
N SER A 33 -18.74 -15.76 -22.68
CA SER A 33 -19.89 -15.14 -22.02
C SER A 33 -20.16 -15.78 -20.66
N LYS A 34 -20.18 -17.11 -20.57
CA LYS A 34 -20.28 -17.81 -19.28
C LYS A 34 -19.13 -17.47 -18.35
N ALA A 35 -17.89 -17.42 -18.84
CA ALA A 35 -16.73 -17.02 -18.04
C ALA A 35 -16.86 -15.58 -17.53
N SER A 36 -17.41 -14.68 -18.34
CA SER A 36 -17.69 -13.29 -17.97
C SER A 36 -18.73 -13.16 -16.85
N ASP A 37 -19.70 -14.08 -16.75
CA ASP A 37 -20.72 -14.06 -15.69
C ASP A 37 -20.15 -14.40 -14.31
N TYR A 38 -19.03 -15.15 -14.25
CA TYR A 38 -18.30 -15.42 -13.01
C TYR A 38 -17.33 -14.30 -12.64
N LEU A 39 -17.03 -13.37 -13.55
CA LEU A 39 -16.19 -12.21 -13.28
C LEU A 39 -16.98 -11.12 -12.57
N ASN A 40 -16.25 -10.26 -11.87
CA ASN A 40 -16.85 -9.09 -11.24
C ASN A 40 -17.58 -8.23 -12.30
N PRO A 41 -18.88 -7.93 -12.13
CA PRO A 41 -19.64 -7.17 -13.13
C PRO A 41 -19.04 -5.78 -13.42
N ILE A 42 -18.37 -5.19 -12.43
CA ILE A 42 -17.65 -3.92 -12.58
C ILE A 42 -16.47 -4.08 -13.53
N LEU A 43 -15.70 -5.17 -13.41
CA LEU A 43 -14.56 -5.43 -14.29
C LEU A 43 -15.00 -5.50 -15.76
N VAL A 44 -16.08 -6.25 -16.04
CA VAL A 44 -16.60 -6.45 -17.39
C VAL A 44 -17.08 -5.11 -17.98
N LYS A 45 -17.84 -4.33 -17.21
CA LYS A 45 -18.35 -3.02 -17.63
C LYS A 45 -17.20 -2.04 -17.91
N GLU A 46 -16.29 -1.89 -16.96
CA GLU A 46 -15.18 -0.92 -17.04
C GLU A 46 -14.21 -1.27 -18.16
N THR A 47 -13.87 -2.55 -18.33
CA THR A 47 -12.97 -2.99 -19.39
C THR A 47 -13.57 -2.76 -20.78
N ARG A 48 -14.87 -3.07 -20.95
CA ARG A 48 -15.58 -2.77 -22.20
C ARG A 48 -15.59 -1.28 -22.52
N GLN A 49 -15.83 -0.45 -21.50
CA GLN A 49 -15.84 1.01 -21.66
C GLN A 49 -14.45 1.56 -21.97
N ALA A 50 -13.41 1.06 -21.29
CA ALA A 50 -12.03 1.46 -21.50
C ALA A 50 -11.53 1.10 -22.91
N LEU A 51 -11.74 -0.14 -23.36
CA LEU A 51 -11.30 -0.59 -24.69
C LEU A 51 -12.03 0.10 -25.84
N LYS A 52 -13.29 0.53 -25.63
CA LYS A 52 -14.06 1.31 -26.62
C LYS A 52 -13.70 2.80 -26.62
N SER A 53 -12.90 3.27 -25.65
CA SER A 53 -12.49 4.67 -25.57
C SER A 53 -11.64 5.07 -26.78
N ARG A 54 -11.94 6.25 -27.34
CA ARG A 54 -11.12 6.85 -28.42
C ARG A 54 -9.67 7.07 -27.97
N GLN A 55 -9.46 7.42 -26.71
CA GLN A 55 -8.13 7.64 -26.15
C GLN A 55 -7.31 6.36 -26.13
N PHE A 56 -7.91 5.25 -25.69
CA PHE A 56 -7.28 3.93 -25.69
C PHE A 56 -6.94 3.48 -27.12
N GLY A 57 -7.92 3.55 -28.02
CA GLY A 57 -7.72 3.15 -29.42
C GLY A 57 -6.63 3.96 -30.14
N LEU A 58 -6.61 5.28 -29.95
CA LEU A 58 -5.58 6.15 -30.51
C LEU A 58 -4.19 5.82 -29.95
N ALA A 59 -4.08 5.70 -28.62
CA ALA A 59 -2.81 5.37 -27.96
C ALA A 59 -2.28 4.00 -28.40
N PHE A 60 -3.17 3.00 -28.54
CA PHE A 60 -2.83 1.66 -29.00
C PHE A 60 -2.29 1.65 -30.44
N VAL A 61 -3.00 2.30 -31.37
CA VAL A 61 -2.56 2.41 -32.78
C VAL A 61 -1.26 3.20 -32.90
N LEU A 62 -1.13 4.32 -32.17
CA LEU A 62 0.09 5.12 -32.16
C LEU A 62 1.27 4.31 -31.62
N LEU A 63 1.09 3.57 -30.54
CA LEU A 63 2.12 2.67 -30.00
C LEU A 63 2.59 1.67 -31.05
N LEU A 64 1.68 1.00 -31.78
CA LEU A 64 2.06 0.06 -32.84
C LEU A 64 2.82 0.75 -34.00
N ILE A 65 2.36 1.92 -34.43
CA ILE A 65 3.04 2.71 -35.48
C ILE A 65 4.45 3.10 -35.03
N VAL A 66 4.60 3.59 -33.79
CA VAL A 66 5.90 4.00 -33.25
C VAL A 66 6.83 2.80 -33.09
N CYS A 67 6.34 1.66 -32.59
CA CYS A 67 7.12 0.41 -32.54
C CYS A 67 7.60 -0.02 -33.94
N TRP A 68 6.72 0.05 -34.94
CA TRP A 68 7.07 -0.26 -36.32
C TRP A 68 8.14 0.70 -36.88
N LEU A 69 7.98 2.01 -36.66
CA LEU A 69 8.97 3.02 -37.07
C LEU A 69 10.33 2.83 -36.39
N ILE A 70 10.34 2.53 -35.08
CA ILE A 70 11.57 2.21 -34.34
C ILE A 70 12.25 0.99 -34.92
N THR A 71 11.49 -0.07 -35.23
CA THR A 71 12.04 -1.27 -35.88
C THR A 71 12.75 -0.90 -37.17
N ILE A 72 12.10 -0.14 -38.06
CA ILE A 72 12.67 0.25 -39.35
C ILE A 72 13.91 1.12 -39.15
N PHE A 73 13.83 2.12 -38.28
CA PHE A 73 14.94 3.03 -38.00
C PHE A 73 16.15 2.27 -37.44
N ALA A 74 15.93 1.34 -36.52
CA ALA A 74 16.99 0.52 -35.96
C ALA A 74 17.64 -0.39 -37.01
N MET A 75 16.85 -0.99 -37.91
CA MET A 75 17.40 -1.85 -38.97
C MET A 75 18.18 -1.06 -40.02
N THR A 76 17.73 0.13 -40.39
CA THR A 76 18.42 0.97 -41.38
C THR A 76 19.70 1.59 -40.84
N THR A 77 19.69 2.03 -39.57
CA THR A 77 20.88 2.62 -38.93
C THR A 77 21.96 1.59 -38.63
N ALA A 78 21.59 0.38 -38.21
CA ALA A 78 22.55 -0.65 -37.86
C ALA A 78 23.18 -1.36 -39.09
N GLY A 79 22.51 -1.35 -40.26
CA GLY A 79 23.06 -1.83 -41.53
C GLY A 79 23.63 -3.27 -41.46
N PRO A 80 24.73 -3.59 -42.17
CA PRO A 80 25.42 -4.88 -42.04
C PRO A 80 26.02 -5.15 -40.65
N GLY A 81 26.14 -4.11 -39.81
CA GLY A 81 26.69 -4.19 -38.45
C GLY A 81 25.76 -4.90 -37.45
N VAL A 82 24.48 -5.12 -37.80
CA VAL A 82 23.53 -5.91 -36.98
C VAL A 82 24.03 -7.33 -36.72
N TYR A 83 24.77 -7.92 -37.66
CA TYR A 83 25.29 -9.29 -37.51
C TYR A 83 26.45 -9.40 -36.51
N TYR A 84 27.13 -8.29 -36.20
CA TYR A 84 28.38 -8.27 -35.43
C TYR A 84 28.30 -7.45 -34.14
N SER A 85 27.26 -6.62 -33.97
CA SER A 85 27.09 -5.74 -32.80
C SER A 85 25.86 -6.11 -31.96
N ALA A 86 25.94 -5.86 -30.66
CA ALA A 86 24.87 -6.10 -29.70
C ALA A 86 23.77 -5.01 -29.78
N VAL A 87 22.98 -5.03 -30.85
CA VAL A 87 21.92 -4.03 -31.10
C VAL A 87 20.69 -4.24 -30.21
N GLY A 88 20.47 -5.46 -29.69
CA GLY A 88 19.28 -5.82 -28.92
C GLY A 88 19.03 -4.93 -27.70
N ARG A 89 20.10 -4.52 -26.99
CA ARG A 89 20.02 -3.66 -25.81
C ARG A 89 19.43 -2.27 -26.11
N SER A 90 19.95 -1.63 -27.16
CA SER A 90 19.50 -0.30 -27.59
C SER A 90 18.06 -0.35 -28.08
N LEU A 91 17.72 -1.39 -28.85
CA LEU A 91 16.37 -1.57 -29.38
C LEU A 91 15.34 -1.82 -28.28
N LEU A 92 15.70 -2.60 -27.25
CA LEU A 92 14.84 -2.81 -26.08
C LEU A 92 14.54 -1.50 -25.36
N MET A 93 15.54 -0.64 -25.17
CA MET A 93 15.34 0.64 -24.50
C MET A 93 14.31 1.51 -25.24
N TRP A 94 14.35 1.55 -26.56
CA TRP A 94 13.36 2.27 -27.36
C TRP A 94 11.95 1.67 -27.26
N TYR A 95 11.81 0.35 -27.38
CA TYR A 95 10.50 -0.30 -27.19
C TYR A 95 9.96 -0.10 -25.78
N TYR A 96 10.82 -0.14 -24.77
CA TYR A 96 10.45 0.10 -23.39
C TYR A 96 9.95 1.54 -23.18
N ILE A 97 10.61 2.55 -23.74
CA ILE A 97 10.17 3.96 -23.68
C ILE A 97 8.78 4.15 -24.31
N VAL A 98 8.47 3.42 -25.39
CA VAL A 98 7.14 3.47 -26.01
C VAL A 98 6.10 2.76 -25.13
N LEU A 99 6.44 1.62 -24.55
CA LEU A 99 5.54 0.83 -23.69
C LEU A 99 5.26 1.51 -22.35
N ILE A 100 6.26 2.14 -21.75
CA ILE A 100 6.17 2.71 -20.40
C ILE A 100 5.23 3.91 -20.34
N PHE A 101 5.12 4.69 -21.42
CA PHE A 101 4.24 5.85 -21.47
C PHE A 101 2.75 5.51 -21.20
N PRO A 102 2.11 4.59 -21.96
CA PRO A 102 0.73 4.21 -21.67
C PRO A 102 0.61 3.49 -20.31
N MET A 103 1.57 2.66 -19.92
CA MET A 103 1.51 1.93 -18.64
C MET A 103 1.63 2.85 -17.43
N ILE A 104 2.53 3.83 -17.42
CA ILE A 104 2.73 4.72 -16.27
C ILE A 104 1.76 5.90 -16.27
N VAL A 105 1.39 6.42 -17.44
CA VAL A 105 0.57 7.64 -17.51
C VAL A 105 -0.89 7.33 -17.81
N MET A 106 -1.18 6.63 -18.91
CA MET A 106 -2.57 6.48 -19.39
C MET A 106 -3.39 5.56 -18.48
N VAL A 107 -2.87 4.38 -18.12
CA VAL A 107 -3.62 3.37 -17.35
C VAL A 107 -3.93 3.85 -15.92
N PRO A 108 -2.96 4.36 -15.13
CA PRO A 108 -3.24 4.92 -13.81
C PRO A 108 -4.18 6.12 -13.84
N PHE A 109 -4.06 6.99 -14.86
CA PHE A 109 -4.96 8.13 -15.01
C PHE A 109 -6.38 7.69 -15.36
N ALA A 110 -6.54 6.67 -16.21
CA ALA A 110 -7.84 6.08 -16.50
C ALA A 110 -8.48 5.46 -15.23
N ALA A 111 -7.69 4.80 -14.38
CA ALA A 111 -8.15 4.27 -13.09
C ALA A 111 -8.60 5.40 -12.13
N PHE A 112 -7.86 6.52 -12.08
CA PHE A 112 -8.29 7.70 -11.31
C PHE A 112 -9.62 8.27 -11.83
N ARG A 113 -9.73 8.47 -13.15
CA ARG A 113 -10.94 9.06 -13.78
C ARG A 113 -12.16 8.15 -13.68
N SER A 114 -12.01 6.82 -13.69
CA SER A 114 -13.13 5.89 -13.56
C SER A 114 -13.80 5.97 -12.19
N LEU A 115 -13.08 6.32 -11.12
CA LEU A 115 -13.66 6.52 -9.79
C LEU A 115 -14.04 7.98 -9.53
N SER A 116 -13.28 8.95 -10.05
CA SER A 116 -13.63 10.37 -9.90
C SER A 116 -14.88 10.74 -10.71
N GLY A 117 -15.04 10.18 -11.91
CA GLY A 117 -16.20 10.42 -12.79
C GLY A 117 -17.52 10.00 -12.16
N GLU A 118 -17.57 8.84 -11.51
CA GLU A 118 -18.77 8.37 -10.79
C GLU A 118 -19.19 9.32 -9.66
N ARG A 119 -18.24 10.04 -9.06
CA ARG A 119 -18.51 11.07 -8.05
C ARG A 119 -18.96 12.38 -8.67
N GLU A 120 -18.37 12.78 -9.80
CA GLU A 120 -18.79 13.97 -10.55
C GLU A 120 -20.22 13.84 -11.08
N GLU A 121 -20.62 12.62 -11.49
CA GLU A 121 -21.96 12.31 -11.99
C GLU A 121 -23.01 12.06 -10.88
N ASN A 122 -22.64 12.19 -9.60
CA ASN A 122 -23.47 11.86 -8.42
C ASN A 122 -24.01 10.42 -8.37
N THR A 123 -23.49 9.51 -9.20
CA THR A 123 -23.90 8.10 -9.26
C THR A 123 -23.24 7.26 -8.16
N TYR A 124 -22.22 7.80 -7.49
CA TYR A 124 -21.48 7.14 -6.43
C TYR A 124 -22.32 6.76 -5.21
N ASP A 125 -23.32 7.57 -4.85
CA ASP A 125 -24.22 7.25 -3.73
C ASP A 125 -25.16 6.09 -4.06
N LEU A 126 -25.57 5.95 -5.34
CA LEU A 126 -26.33 4.79 -5.81
C LEU A 126 -25.50 3.51 -5.75
N LEU A 127 -24.22 3.58 -6.12
CA LEU A 127 -23.29 2.44 -6.01
C LEU A 127 -23.05 2.04 -4.55
N ARG A 128 -23.00 2.99 -3.62
CA ARG A 128 -22.85 2.72 -2.18
C ARG A 128 -24.06 2.06 -1.54
N VAL A 129 -25.26 2.27 -2.08
CA VAL A 129 -26.51 1.66 -1.58
C VAL A 129 -26.76 0.27 -2.22
N SER A 130 -26.03 -0.06 -3.29
CA SER A 130 -26.12 -1.37 -3.93
C SER A 130 -25.63 -2.52 -3.02
N THR A 131 -25.96 -3.76 -3.40
CA THR A 131 -25.53 -4.98 -2.69
C THR A 131 -24.05 -5.33 -2.90
N LEU A 132 -23.30 -4.51 -3.66
CA LEU A 132 -21.89 -4.73 -3.95
C LEU A 132 -21.01 -4.35 -2.77
N SER A 133 -20.10 -5.25 -2.39
CA SER A 133 -19.13 -4.96 -1.34
C SER A 133 -18.10 -3.91 -1.81
N PRO A 134 -17.60 -3.04 -0.91
CA PRO A 134 -16.54 -2.08 -1.24
C PRO A 134 -15.28 -2.73 -1.82
N HIS A 135 -14.99 -3.96 -1.42
CA HIS A 135 -13.89 -4.76 -1.97
C HIS A 135 -14.12 -5.13 -3.43
N GLN A 136 -15.34 -5.51 -3.81
CA GLN A 136 -15.68 -5.79 -5.20
C GLN A 136 -15.55 -4.53 -6.07
N ILE A 137 -15.91 -3.35 -5.55
CA ILE A 137 -15.75 -2.10 -6.31
C ILE A 137 -14.29 -1.82 -6.62
N VAL A 138 -13.43 -1.81 -5.60
CA VAL A 138 -11.99 -1.49 -5.78
C VAL A 138 -11.29 -2.56 -6.61
N ARG A 139 -11.55 -3.86 -6.37
CA ARG A 139 -10.96 -4.97 -7.16
C ARG A 139 -11.39 -4.92 -8.62
N GLY A 140 -12.66 -4.58 -8.90
CA GLY A 140 -13.17 -4.48 -10.26
C GLY A 140 -12.47 -3.39 -11.08
N LYS A 141 -12.32 -2.20 -10.48
CA LYS A 141 -11.63 -1.07 -11.12
C LYS A 141 -10.13 -1.33 -11.30
N LEU A 142 -9.47 -1.89 -10.29
CA LEU A 142 -8.06 -2.26 -10.39
C LEU A 142 -7.83 -3.37 -11.43
N ALA A 143 -8.67 -4.41 -11.46
CA ALA A 143 -8.56 -5.47 -12.45
C ALA A 143 -8.77 -4.94 -13.89
N SER A 144 -9.61 -3.92 -14.07
CA SER A 144 -9.75 -3.28 -15.39
C SER A 144 -8.46 -2.58 -15.83
N ALA A 145 -7.73 -1.95 -14.91
CA ALA A 145 -6.41 -1.39 -15.19
C ALA A 145 -5.38 -2.49 -15.55
N ILE A 146 -5.37 -3.61 -14.82
CA ILE A 146 -4.51 -4.77 -15.11
C ILE A 146 -4.79 -5.35 -16.51
N VAL A 147 -6.05 -5.41 -16.92
CA VAL A 147 -6.40 -5.88 -18.27
C VAL A 147 -5.89 -4.89 -19.33
N GLN A 148 -5.98 -3.58 -19.10
CA GLN A 148 -5.43 -2.57 -20.02
C GLN A 148 -3.90 -2.70 -20.14
N ASP A 149 -3.19 -2.88 -19.01
CA ASP A 149 -1.75 -3.16 -19.01
C ASP A 149 -1.43 -4.40 -19.84
N GLY A 150 -2.19 -5.49 -19.65
CA GLY A 150 -2.03 -6.73 -20.41
C GLY A 150 -2.21 -6.55 -21.92
N VAL A 151 -3.14 -5.69 -22.35
CA VAL A 151 -3.34 -5.39 -23.78
C VAL A 151 -2.15 -4.62 -24.35
N TYR A 152 -1.63 -3.61 -23.65
CA TYR A 152 -0.42 -2.91 -24.11
C TYR A 152 0.81 -3.83 -24.14
N LEU A 153 0.99 -4.65 -23.10
CA LEU A 153 2.08 -5.60 -23.01
C LEU A 153 2.03 -6.63 -24.14
N SER A 154 0.85 -7.21 -24.41
CA SER A 154 0.68 -8.18 -25.50
C SER A 154 0.93 -7.59 -26.90
N ALA A 155 0.65 -6.30 -27.09
CA ALA A 155 0.93 -5.60 -28.35
C ALA A 155 2.44 -5.42 -28.60
N VAL A 156 3.22 -5.12 -27.55
CA VAL A 156 4.67 -4.90 -27.66
C VAL A 156 5.48 -6.19 -27.49
N ALA A 157 4.89 -7.24 -26.92
CA ALA A 157 5.57 -8.51 -26.63
C ALA A 157 6.29 -9.13 -27.85
N PRO A 158 5.72 -9.17 -29.07
CA PRO A 158 6.45 -9.67 -30.24
C PRO A 158 7.70 -8.84 -30.59
N CYS A 159 7.61 -7.51 -30.43
CA CYS A 159 8.74 -6.60 -30.66
C CYS A 159 9.86 -6.80 -29.63
N ILE A 160 9.50 -7.02 -28.36
CA ILE A 160 10.47 -7.32 -27.30
C ILE A 160 11.07 -8.72 -27.46
N ALA A 161 10.29 -9.71 -27.88
CA ALA A 161 10.83 -11.04 -28.19
C ALA A 161 11.88 -10.97 -29.31
N PHE A 162 11.69 -10.10 -30.30
CA PHE A 162 12.67 -9.87 -31.35
C PHE A 162 14.01 -9.30 -30.84
N THR A 163 14.02 -8.48 -29.78
CA THR A 163 15.28 -7.93 -29.25
C THR A 163 16.20 -8.99 -28.67
N TYR A 164 15.64 -10.10 -28.17
CA TYR A 164 16.43 -11.22 -27.68
C TYR A 164 17.26 -11.89 -28.79
N LEU A 165 16.71 -11.99 -30.01
CA LEU A 165 17.42 -12.59 -31.15
C LEU A 165 18.63 -11.75 -31.59
N LEU A 166 18.62 -10.44 -31.33
CA LEU A 166 19.67 -9.50 -31.73
C LEU A 166 20.90 -9.48 -30.80
N ARG A 167 20.96 -10.40 -29.82
CA ARG A 167 22.04 -10.54 -28.83
C ARG A 167 22.21 -9.29 -27.95
N GLY A 168 22.94 -9.45 -26.84
CA GLY A 168 23.28 -8.34 -25.93
C GLY A 168 22.28 -8.10 -24.80
N ILE A 169 21.32 -9.00 -24.59
CA ILE A 169 20.44 -8.96 -23.43
C ILE A 169 20.00 -10.37 -23.01
N ASP A 170 19.90 -10.58 -21.71
CA ASP A 170 19.42 -11.83 -21.13
C ASP A 170 17.88 -11.83 -21.00
N VAL A 171 17.29 -13.02 -21.08
CA VAL A 171 15.85 -13.25 -20.89
C VAL A 171 15.43 -12.82 -19.49
N LEU A 172 16.27 -13.05 -18.47
CA LEU A 172 15.98 -12.64 -17.10
C LEU A 172 15.84 -11.12 -17.00
N THR A 173 16.74 -10.35 -17.64
CA THR A 173 16.67 -8.88 -17.65
C THR A 173 15.39 -8.39 -18.31
N ILE A 174 15.00 -8.96 -19.45
CA ILE A 174 13.73 -8.62 -20.11
C ILE A 174 12.54 -8.92 -19.20
N GLY A 175 12.52 -10.13 -18.60
CA GLY A 175 11.44 -10.55 -17.71
C GLY A 175 11.29 -9.65 -16.49
N LEU A 176 12.38 -9.36 -15.79
CA LEU A 176 12.37 -8.47 -14.62
C LEU A 176 12.00 -7.03 -14.98
N LEU A 177 12.47 -6.51 -16.13
CA LEU A 177 12.09 -5.18 -16.61
C LEU A 177 10.57 -5.08 -16.89
N LEU A 178 9.99 -6.12 -17.49
CA LEU A 178 8.56 -6.19 -17.75
C LEU A 178 7.72 -6.36 -16.48
N VAL A 179 8.19 -7.18 -15.53
CA VAL A 179 7.52 -7.36 -14.24
C VAL A 179 7.54 -6.07 -13.43
N THR A 180 8.68 -5.39 -13.35
CA THR A 180 8.83 -4.14 -12.58
C THR A 180 7.97 -3.01 -13.14
N VAL A 181 7.88 -2.82 -14.46
CA VAL A 181 6.98 -1.80 -15.05
C VAL A 181 5.51 -2.15 -14.85
N THR A 182 5.16 -3.44 -14.90
CA THR A 182 3.79 -3.90 -14.64
C THR A 182 3.41 -3.64 -13.17
N LEU A 183 4.28 -3.98 -12.23
CA LEU A 183 4.07 -3.67 -10.81
C LEU A 183 4.01 -2.15 -10.58
N ALA A 184 4.85 -1.35 -11.24
CA ALA A 184 4.79 0.10 -11.16
C ALA A 184 3.44 0.65 -11.64
N SER A 185 2.92 0.19 -12.79
CA SER A 185 1.60 0.57 -13.31
C SER A 185 0.47 0.22 -12.33
N ILE A 186 0.49 -1.01 -11.81
CA ILE A 186 -0.51 -1.50 -10.84
C ILE A 186 -0.48 -0.66 -9.56
N GLY A 187 0.72 -0.37 -9.03
CA GLY A 187 0.92 0.48 -7.86
C GLY A 187 0.42 1.91 -8.08
N LEU A 188 0.78 2.53 -9.20
CA LEU A 188 0.32 3.88 -9.56
C LEU A 188 -1.19 3.92 -9.79
N SER A 189 -1.78 2.88 -10.38
CA SER A 189 -3.24 2.75 -10.53
C SER A 189 -3.95 2.67 -9.19
N MET A 190 -3.36 1.96 -8.22
CA MET A 190 -3.87 1.91 -6.84
C MET A 190 -3.76 3.26 -6.14
N ILE A 191 -2.66 3.99 -6.32
CA ILE A 191 -2.52 5.38 -5.85
C ILE A 191 -3.58 6.28 -6.49
N GLY A 192 -3.82 6.16 -7.80
CA GLY A 192 -4.87 6.88 -8.51
C GLY A 192 -6.26 6.62 -7.93
N LEU A 193 -6.60 5.35 -7.70
CA LEU A 193 -7.87 4.97 -7.05
C LEU A 193 -7.97 5.52 -5.62
N PHE A 194 -6.88 5.49 -4.85
CA PHE A 194 -6.83 6.07 -3.50
C PHE A 194 -7.07 7.59 -3.50
N LEU A 195 -6.38 8.34 -4.37
CA LEU A 195 -6.55 9.78 -4.50
C LEU A 195 -7.96 10.16 -4.97
N ALA A 196 -8.52 9.41 -5.91
CA ALA A 196 -9.91 9.55 -6.34
C ALA A 196 -10.87 9.28 -5.18
N ALA A 197 -10.59 8.28 -4.34
CA ALA A 197 -11.40 7.94 -3.16
C ALA A 197 -11.30 8.97 -2.02
N LEU A 198 -10.18 9.67 -1.89
CA LEU A 198 -9.96 10.69 -0.86
C LEU A 198 -10.78 11.97 -1.11
N SER A 199 -10.99 12.33 -2.38
CA SER A 199 -11.58 13.61 -2.74
C SER A 199 -13.11 13.61 -2.79
N LYS A 200 -13.75 14.30 -1.84
CA LYS A 200 -15.21 14.46 -1.77
C LYS A 200 -15.75 15.70 -2.49
N ARG A 201 -14.93 16.75 -2.66
CA ARG A 201 -15.36 18.04 -3.25
C ARG A 201 -14.77 18.19 -4.65
N LYS A 202 -15.57 18.74 -5.58
CA LYS A 202 -15.18 18.99 -6.98
C LYS A 202 -13.85 19.76 -7.12
N GLN A 203 -13.65 20.82 -6.33
CA GLN A 203 -12.40 21.60 -6.35
C GLN A 203 -11.18 20.77 -5.94
N GLY A 204 -11.34 19.92 -4.91
CA GLY A 204 -10.27 19.02 -4.46
C GLY A 204 -9.94 17.94 -5.49
N GLN A 205 -10.92 17.47 -6.27
CA GLN A 205 -10.70 16.50 -7.34
C GLN A 205 -9.85 17.10 -8.47
N ILE A 206 -10.12 18.34 -8.86
CA ILE A 206 -9.31 19.03 -9.88
C ILE A 206 -7.87 19.19 -9.40
N LEU A 207 -7.66 19.70 -8.19
CA LEU A 207 -6.32 19.85 -7.62
C LEU A 207 -5.58 18.50 -7.56
N LEU A 208 -6.22 17.45 -7.04
CA LEU A 208 -5.62 16.13 -6.95
C LEU A 208 -5.36 15.51 -8.32
N SER A 209 -6.18 15.79 -9.33
CA SER A 209 -5.93 15.31 -10.69
C SER A 209 -4.67 15.94 -11.29
N VAL A 210 -4.46 17.25 -11.09
CA VAL A 210 -3.26 17.96 -11.56
C VAL A 210 -2.01 17.47 -10.84
N LEU A 211 -2.08 17.34 -9.51
CA LEU A 211 -0.98 16.80 -8.71
C LEU A 211 -0.67 15.34 -9.09
N PHE A 212 -1.70 14.54 -9.36
CA PHE A 212 -1.51 13.15 -9.78
C PHE A 212 -0.86 13.08 -11.16
N VAL A 213 -1.30 13.87 -12.15
CA VAL A 213 -0.63 13.93 -13.46
C VAL A 213 0.84 14.36 -13.32
N ALA A 214 1.14 15.37 -12.50
CA ALA A 214 2.52 15.74 -12.21
C ALA A 214 3.32 14.58 -11.60
N ALA A 215 2.74 13.84 -10.65
CA ALA A 215 3.35 12.66 -10.06
C ALA A 215 3.57 11.53 -11.09
N LEU A 216 2.63 11.32 -12.02
CA LEU A 216 2.77 10.35 -13.11
C LEU A 216 3.90 10.72 -14.10
N LEU A 217 4.07 12.02 -14.38
CA LEU A 217 5.18 12.48 -15.21
C LEU A 217 6.52 12.34 -14.49
N LEU A 218 6.59 12.60 -13.19
CA LEU A 218 7.79 12.37 -12.39
C LEU A 218 8.12 10.87 -12.29
N SER A 219 7.12 10.01 -12.10
CA SER A 219 7.35 8.55 -12.09
C SER A 219 7.76 8.03 -13.46
N LEU A 220 7.26 8.60 -14.55
CA LEU A 220 7.71 8.30 -15.91
C LEU A 220 9.20 8.63 -16.08
N MET A 221 9.62 9.83 -15.66
CA MET A 221 11.05 10.21 -15.72
C MET A 221 11.92 9.28 -14.88
N GLY A 222 11.48 8.97 -13.65
CA GLY A 222 12.19 8.05 -12.75
C GLY A 222 12.28 6.62 -13.29
N ALA A 223 11.23 6.15 -13.98
CA ALA A 223 11.23 4.81 -14.54
C ALA A 223 12.05 4.72 -15.84
N ILE A 224 12.11 5.79 -16.64
CA ILE A 224 13.05 5.88 -17.76
C ILE A 224 14.50 5.88 -17.24
N SER A 225 14.84 6.71 -16.26
CA SER A 225 16.20 6.73 -15.69
C SER A 225 16.57 5.38 -15.05
N GLY A 226 15.65 4.79 -14.28
CA GLY A 226 15.84 3.47 -13.67
C GLY A 226 16.02 2.37 -14.72
N SER A 227 15.31 2.45 -15.86
CA SER A 227 15.48 1.47 -16.94
C SER A 227 16.85 1.53 -17.62
N VAL A 228 17.46 2.71 -17.71
CA VAL A 228 18.82 2.86 -18.24
C VAL A 228 19.81 2.13 -17.34
N GLU A 229 19.74 2.38 -16.04
CA GLU A 229 20.58 1.72 -15.04
C GLU A 229 20.34 0.20 -15.06
N PHE A 230 19.08 -0.23 -15.03
CA PHE A 230 18.70 -1.64 -15.03
C PHE A 230 19.18 -2.39 -16.26
N ILE A 231 18.97 -1.81 -17.45
CA ILE A 231 19.42 -2.41 -18.71
C ILE A 231 20.94 -2.39 -18.78
N SER A 232 21.61 -1.32 -18.30
CA SER A 232 23.08 -1.16 -18.30
C SER A 232 23.81 -2.09 -17.33
N GLY A 233 23.18 -2.44 -16.20
CA GLY A 233 23.75 -3.28 -15.14
C GLY A 233 23.36 -4.76 -15.22
N GLY A 234 22.77 -5.23 -16.32
CA GLY A 234 22.15 -6.56 -16.44
C GLY A 234 22.99 -7.76 -15.96
N GLU A 235 24.32 -7.74 -16.10
CA GLU A 235 25.20 -8.82 -15.61
C GLU A 235 25.22 -8.92 -14.07
N SER A 236 25.06 -7.78 -13.39
CA SER A 236 25.02 -7.68 -11.92
C SER A 236 23.73 -8.23 -11.30
N LEU A 237 22.66 -8.44 -12.09
CA LEU A 237 21.36 -8.93 -11.60
C LEU A 237 21.36 -10.43 -11.28
N SER A 238 22.42 -11.15 -11.63
CA SER A 238 22.59 -12.57 -11.32
C SER A 238 23.16 -12.84 -9.92
N GLY A 239 23.69 -11.80 -9.26
CA GLY A 239 24.26 -11.92 -7.91
C GLY A 239 23.21 -12.15 -6.83
N GLU A 240 23.60 -12.81 -5.75
CA GLU A 240 22.76 -13.03 -4.56
C GLU A 240 22.23 -11.71 -3.98
N GLU A 241 23.09 -10.69 -3.92
CA GLU A 241 22.76 -9.33 -3.47
C GLU A 241 21.59 -8.71 -4.26
N ALA A 242 21.53 -8.92 -5.58
CA ALA A 242 20.47 -8.37 -6.41
C ALA A 242 19.10 -8.98 -6.07
N TRP A 243 19.05 -10.28 -5.76
CA TRP A 243 17.83 -10.97 -5.35
C TRP A 243 17.38 -10.55 -3.95
N ILE A 244 18.31 -10.28 -3.03
CA ILE A 244 18.02 -9.75 -1.70
C ILE A 244 17.38 -8.36 -1.82
N VAL A 245 18.00 -7.45 -2.59
CA VAL A 245 17.46 -6.09 -2.81
C VAL A 245 16.10 -6.13 -3.51
N LEU A 246 15.92 -7.01 -4.50
CA LEU A 246 14.63 -7.20 -5.18
C LEU A 246 13.55 -7.72 -4.23
N SER A 247 13.88 -8.70 -3.38
CA SER A 247 12.96 -9.27 -2.39
C SER A 247 12.56 -8.24 -1.33
N CYS A 248 13.52 -7.43 -0.88
CA CYS A 248 13.31 -6.30 0.01
C CYS A 248 12.35 -5.29 -0.62
N SER A 249 12.67 -4.82 -1.82
CA SER A 249 11.85 -3.87 -2.59
C SER A 249 10.43 -4.40 -2.84
N PHE A 250 10.29 -5.68 -3.19
CA PHE A 250 8.99 -6.32 -3.42
C PHE A 250 8.16 -6.43 -2.13
N THR A 251 8.79 -6.73 -0.99
CA THR A 251 8.09 -6.79 0.30
C THR A 251 7.53 -5.42 0.69
N PHE A 252 8.33 -4.36 0.52
CA PHE A 252 7.88 -2.98 0.76
C PHE A 252 6.78 -2.55 -0.20
N TYR A 253 6.91 -2.90 -1.49
CA TYR A 253 5.88 -2.68 -2.48
C TYR A 253 4.57 -3.37 -2.08
N ALA A 254 4.61 -4.67 -1.76
CA ALA A 254 3.43 -5.47 -1.45
C ALA A 254 2.70 -5.00 -0.18
N THR A 255 3.44 -4.69 0.87
CA THR A 255 2.87 -4.19 2.13
C THR A 255 2.25 -2.81 1.98
N THR A 256 2.92 -1.89 1.27
CA THR A 256 2.38 -0.55 0.97
C THR A 256 1.17 -0.63 0.05
N PHE A 257 1.21 -1.50 -0.96
CA PHE A 257 0.09 -1.75 -1.87
C PHE A 257 -1.14 -2.26 -1.11
N LEU A 258 -0.96 -3.25 -0.22
CA LEU A 258 -2.04 -3.77 0.62
C LEU A 258 -2.65 -2.67 1.48
N MET A 259 -1.82 -1.83 2.11
CA MET A 259 -2.28 -0.71 2.93
C MET A 259 -3.08 0.30 2.09
N LEU A 260 -2.60 0.70 0.91
CA LEU A 260 -3.32 1.61 0.01
C LEU A 260 -4.64 1.01 -0.48
N TYR A 261 -4.65 -0.29 -0.80
CA TYR A 261 -5.85 -1.03 -1.17
C TYR A 261 -6.88 -1.00 -0.04
N LEU A 262 -6.50 -1.35 1.19
CA LEU A 262 -7.39 -1.34 2.34
C LEU A 262 -7.85 0.08 2.72
N ALA A 263 -6.98 1.09 2.59
CA ALA A 263 -7.33 2.48 2.79
C ALA A 263 -8.37 2.96 1.77
N THR A 264 -8.21 2.56 0.50
CA THR A 264 -9.18 2.88 -0.57
C THR A 264 -10.52 2.21 -0.31
N VAL A 265 -10.51 0.93 0.10
CA VAL A 265 -11.71 0.20 0.53
C VAL A 265 -12.38 0.88 1.73
N ALA A 266 -11.62 1.35 2.71
CA ALA A 266 -12.15 2.06 3.87
C ALA A 266 -12.79 3.41 3.50
N LEU A 267 -12.22 4.13 2.54
CA LEU A 267 -12.77 5.38 2.02
C LEU A 267 -14.03 5.16 1.15
N THR A 268 -14.12 4.02 0.47
CA THR A 268 -15.29 3.68 -0.36
C THR A 268 -16.43 3.06 0.43
N ALA A 269 -16.12 2.35 1.51
CA ALA A 269 -17.09 1.74 2.41
C ALA A 269 -18.05 2.75 3.03
N TYR A 270 -19.23 2.28 3.44
CA TYR A 270 -20.23 3.08 4.11
C TYR A 270 -19.73 3.58 5.49
N SER A 271 -20.25 4.70 5.99
CA SER A 271 -19.79 5.33 7.24
C SER A 271 -19.96 4.46 8.48
N SER A 272 -20.91 3.52 8.44
CA SER A 272 -21.19 2.59 9.53
C SER A 272 -20.33 1.32 9.53
N ASP A 273 -19.49 1.09 8.50
CA ASP A 273 -18.62 -0.09 8.44
C ASP A 273 -17.31 0.10 9.20
N ASN A 274 -16.72 -1.03 9.62
CA ASN A 274 -15.44 -1.02 10.31
C ASN A 274 -14.29 -0.72 9.32
N ARG A 275 -13.86 0.54 9.32
CA ARG A 275 -12.81 1.05 8.44
C ARG A 275 -11.39 0.90 8.99
N SER A 276 -11.25 0.87 10.32
CA SER A 276 -9.95 1.03 10.97
C SER A 276 -9.24 -0.29 11.24
N THR A 277 -9.95 -1.34 11.66
CA THR A 277 -9.33 -2.63 12.01
C THR A 277 -8.48 -3.25 10.90
N PRO A 278 -8.97 -3.40 9.64
CA PRO A 278 -8.13 -3.98 8.58
C PRO A 278 -6.91 -3.12 8.26
N LEU A 279 -7.04 -1.79 8.34
CA LEU A 279 -5.94 -0.85 8.12
C LEU A 279 -4.87 -0.96 9.21
N ARG A 280 -5.29 -1.08 10.48
CA ARG A 280 -4.38 -1.30 11.63
C ARG A 280 -3.59 -2.60 11.49
N TRP A 281 -4.20 -3.67 10.99
CA TRP A 281 -3.48 -4.91 10.67
C TRP A 281 -2.44 -4.74 9.57
N SER A 282 -2.78 -4.03 8.48
CA SER A 282 -1.77 -3.75 7.44
C SER A 282 -0.62 -2.90 7.95
N MET A 283 -0.89 -1.97 8.88
CA MET A 283 0.16 -1.15 9.48
C MET A 283 1.16 -2.00 10.29
N VAL A 284 0.65 -2.96 11.08
CA VAL A 284 1.49 -3.90 11.85
C VAL A 284 2.27 -4.84 10.93
N LEU A 285 1.64 -5.33 9.86
CA LEU A 285 2.30 -6.17 8.87
C LEU A 285 3.46 -5.43 8.18
N GLN A 286 3.27 -4.16 7.81
CA GLN A 286 4.32 -3.33 7.22
C GLN A 286 5.46 -3.06 8.22
N GLN A 287 5.14 -2.86 9.50
CA GLN A 287 6.16 -2.80 10.55
C GLN A 287 6.96 -4.10 10.63
N ALA A 288 6.29 -5.25 10.72
CA ALA A 288 6.96 -6.54 10.80
C ALA A 288 7.89 -6.77 9.61
N ALA A 289 7.47 -6.34 8.40
CA ALA A 289 8.29 -6.43 7.20
C ALA A 289 9.59 -5.62 7.29
N PHE A 290 9.52 -4.32 7.64
CA PHE A 290 10.74 -3.51 7.72
C PHE A 290 11.63 -3.90 8.91
N VAL A 291 11.04 -4.33 10.03
CA VAL A 291 11.79 -4.89 11.17
C VAL A 291 12.55 -6.13 10.73
N GLY A 292 11.90 -7.03 9.98
CA GLY A 292 12.53 -8.25 9.46
C GLY A 292 13.70 -7.98 8.52
N TRP A 293 13.55 -7.02 7.60
CA TRP A 293 14.64 -6.62 6.70
C TRP A 293 15.78 -5.92 7.42
N ILE A 294 15.50 -5.02 8.36
CA ILE A 294 16.55 -4.40 9.18
C ILE A 294 17.30 -5.46 10.00
N ALA A 295 16.59 -6.44 10.57
CA ALA A 295 17.22 -7.54 11.29
C ALA A 295 18.08 -8.42 10.38
N TYR A 296 17.65 -8.66 9.14
CA TYR A 296 18.43 -9.41 8.14
C TYR A 296 19.75 -8.69 7.82
N PHE A 297 19.69 -7.43 7.39
CA PHE A 297 20.89 -6.64 7.08
C PHE A 297 21.79 -6.47 8.30
N TRP A 298 21.20 -6.36 9.49
CA TRP A 298 21.96 -6.30 10.74
C TRP A 298 22.77 -7.57 11.00
N ILE A 299 22.24 -8.75 10.67
CA ILE A 299 22.98 -10.03 10.80
C ILE A 299 24.04 -10.15 9.70
N GLU A 300 23.68 -9.81 8.46
CA GLU A 300 24.56 -9.88 7.29
C GLU A 300 25.81 -9.00 7.45
N ASP A 301 25.63 -7.76 7.92
CA ASP A 301 26.73 -6.82 8.16
C ASP A 301 27.54 -7.13 9.45
N GLY A 302 27.28 -8.25 10.12
CA GLY A 302 28.01 -8.67 11.32
C GLY A 302 27.71 -7.81 12.55
N TYR A 303 26.43 -7.50 12.76
CA TYR A 303 25.86 -6.76 13.89
C TYR A 303 26.32 -5.30 13.97
N THR A 304 26.10 -4.55 12.89
CA THR A 304 26.42 -3.12 12.82
C THR A 304 25.68 -2.31 13.89
N ARG A 305 26.38 -1.31 14.46
CA ARG A 305 25.82 -0.41 15.48
C ARG A 305 24.66 0.43 14.93
N LEU A 306 24.66 0.78 13.64
CA LEU A 306 23.67 1.66 13.02
C LEU A 306 22.28 1.03 12.85
N ALA A 307 22.15 -0.30 12.94
CA ALA A 307 20.88 -0.98 12.73
C ALA A 307 19.84 -0.69 13.83
N ILE A 308 20.28 -0.55 15.09
CA ILE A 308 19.35 -0.32 16.21
C ILE A 308 18.80 1.12 16.21
N PRO A 309 19.62 2.19 16.03
CA PRO A 309 19.11 3.54 15.85
C PRO A 309 18.22 3.68 14.62
N SER A 310 18.61 3.09 13.49
CA SER A 310 17.79 3.16 12.27
C SER A 310 16.43 2.47 12.48
N LEU A 311 16.39 1.31 13.14
CA LEU A 311 15.14 0.65 13.53
C LEU A 311 14.23 1.56 14.36
N ILE A 312 14.78 2.20 15.40
CA ILE A 312 14.01 3.06 16.30
C ILE A 312 13.52 4.31 15.58
N ILE A 313 14.40 4.98 14.82
CA ILE A 313 14.07 6.21 14.09
C ILE A 313 13.01 5.96 13.02
N ILE A 314 13.19 4.91 12.19
CA ILE A 314 12.23 4.52 11.15
C ILE A 314 10.89 4.17 11.80
N SER A 315 10.88 3.39 12.88
CA SER A 315 9.65 3.02 13.59
C SER A 315 8.94 4.22 14.21
N THR A 316 9.69 5.17 14.78
CA THR A 316 9.15 6.40 15.35
C THR A 316 8.51 7.28 14.28
N ILE A 317 9.18 7.48 13.14
CA ILE A 317 8.63 8.25 12.00
C ILE A 317 7.37 7.55 11.48
N TYR A 318 7.44 6.24 11.28
CA TYR A 318 6.34 5.43 10.78
C TYR A 318 5.09 5.52 11.68
N TRP A 319 5.24 5.25 12.98
CA TRP A 319 4.12 5.29 13.92
C TRP A 319 3.63 6.70 14.23
N TYR A 320 4.50 7.71 14.11
CA TYR A 320 4.06 9.09 14.15
C TYR A 320 3.13 9.37 12.96
N CYS A 321 3.57 9.11 11.73
CA CYS A 321 2.78 9.30 10.51
C CYS A 321 1.45 8.53 10.56
N MET A 322 1.48 7.23 10.86
CA MET A 322 0.25 6.42 10.97
C MET A 322 -0.63 6.88 12.13
N GLY A 323 -0.03 7.21 13.27
CA GLY A 323 -0.73 7.72 14.46
C GLY A 323 -1.49 9.01 14.19
N THR A 324 -0.96 9.92 13.37
CA THR A 324 -1.67 11.16 13.01
C THR A 324 -3.00 10.87 12.32
N MET A 325 -3.08 9.82 11.49
CA MET A 325 -4.33 9.43 10.84
C MET A 325 -5.28 8.78 11.84
N LEU A 326 -4.77 7.87 12.68
CA LEU A 326 -5.58 7.14 13.67
C LEU A 326 -6.18 8.04 14.75
N THR A 327 -5.45 9.08 15.19
CA THR A 327 -5.91 10.04 16.21
C THR A 327 -7.00 11.00 15.71
N THR A 328 -7.25 11.01 14.40
CA THR A 328 -8.28 11.84 13.76
C THR A 328 -9.55 11.05 13.44
N GLU A 329 -9.59 9.77 13.79
CA GLU A 329 -10.78 8.94 13.63
C GLU A 329 -11.91 9.40 14.56
N THR A 330 -13.15 9.16 14.14
CA THR A 330 -14.33 9.36 14.97
C THR A 330 -14.50 8.22 15.97
N ALA A 331 -14.76 8.54 17.24
CA ALA A 331 -14.95 7.56 18.32
C ALA A 331 -16.31 6.82 18.27
N GLU A 332 -17.21 7.21 17.37
CA GLU A 332 -18.56 6.67 17.27
C GLU A 332 -18.58 5.34 16.51
N LEU A 333 -18.80 4.25 17.24
CA LEU A 333 -19.01 2.94 16.64
C LEU A 333 -20.48 2.75 16.27
N SER A 334 -20.74 2.38 15.02
CA SER A 334 -22.07 2.02 14.58
C SER A 334 -22.62 0.81 15.34
N HIS A 335 -23.94 0.70 15.44
CA HIS A 335 -24.58 -0.48 16.05
C HIS A 335 -24.15 -1.80 15.39
N ARG A 336 -23.87 -1.79 14.08
CA ARG A 336 -23.38 -2.96 13.34
C ARG A 336 -22.00 -3.41 13.81
N VAL A 337 -21.07 -2.47 14.00
CA VAL A 337 -19.70 -2.76 14.48
C VAL A 337 -19.73 -3.18 15.94
N ARG A 338 -20.53 -2.50 16.77
CA ARG A 338 -20.69 -2.86 18.19
C ARG A 338 -21.20 -4.28 18.39
N ARG A 339 -22.02 -4.82 17.49
CA ARG A 339 -22.49 -6.21 17.55
C ARG A 339 -21.40 -7.26 17.35
N LYS A 340 -20.27 -6.90 16.72
CA LYS A 340 -19.14 -7.82 16.47
C LYS A 340 -18.05 -7.76 17.55
N LEU A 341 -18.20 -6.90 18.55
CA LEU A 341 -17.22 -6.76 19.62
C LEU A 341 -17.13 -8.05 20.48
N PRO A 342 -15.93 -8.42 20.96
CA PRO A 342 -15.76 -9.57 21.83
C PRO A 342 -16.55 -9.40 23.13
N GLN A 343 -17.17 -10.49 23.60
CA GLN A 343 -17.98 -10.49 24.83
C GLN A 343 -17.12 -10.47 26.10
N SER A 344 -15.94 -11.10 26.07
CA SER A 344 -15.05 -11.18 27.23
C SER A 344 -14.35 -9.85 27.52
N GLY A 345 -14.11 -9.54 28.80
CA GLY A 345 -13.34 -8.35 29.22
C GLY A 345 -11.91 -8.38 28.71
N MET A 346 -11.26 -9.55 28.77
CA MET A 346 -9.89 -9.75 28.28
C MET A 346 -9.79 -9.56 26.75
N GLY A 347 -10.77 -10.09 25.99
CA GLY A 347 -10.84 -9.90 24.54
C GLY A 347 -11.00 -8.44 24.15
N ARG A 348 -11.74 -7.65 24.95
CA ARG A 348 -11.86 -6.21 24.75
C ARG A 348 -10.58 -5.45 25.05
N MET A 349 -9.78 -5.89 26.01
CA MET A 349 -8.49 -5.25 26.31
C MET A 349 -7.46 -5.51 25.19
N MET A 350 -7.36 -6.76 24.72
CA MET A 350 -6.38 -7.16 23.70
C MET A 350 -6.76 -6.67 22.29
N PHE A 351 -8.02 -6.89 21.87
CA PHE A 351 -8.47 -6.52 20.53
C PHE A 351 -9.12 -5.13 20.48
N GLY A 352 -9.33 -4.48 21.62
CA GLY A 352 -9.91 -3.14 21.69
C GLY A 352 -9.04 -2.07 21.05
N LEU A 353 -7.72 -2.26 21.05
CA LEU A 353 -6.78 -1.38 20.36
C LEU A 353 -6.87 -1.48 18.83
N PHE A 354 -7.58 -2.48 18.28
CA PHE A 354 -7.86 -2.55 16.84
C PHE A 354 -9.18 -1.89 16.45
N ASN A 355 -10.01 -1.50 17.44
CA ASN A 355 -11.30 -0.86 17.17
C ASN A 355 -11.12 0.62 16.81
N PRO A 356 -11.99 1.18 15.95
CA PRO A 356 -11.95 2.60 15.59
C PRO A 356 -11.99 3.51 16.80
N GLY A 357 -11.22 4.60 16.75
CA GLY A 357 -11.25 5.62 17.80
C GLY A 357 -9.94 6.40 17.93
N PRO A 358 -10.01 7.69 18.26
CA PRO A 358 -8.82 8.54 18.41
C PRO A 358 -8.04 8.20 19.68
N GLY A 359 -8.69 7.70 20.74
CA GLY A 359 -8.07 7.17 21.94
C GLY A 359 -7.38 5.84 21.70
N THR A 360 -8.10 4.86 21.15
CA THR A 360 -7.54 3.55 20.81
C THR A 360 -6.41 3.66 19.80
N GLY A 361 -6.54 4.55 18.81
CA GLY A 361 -5.52 4.81 17.79
C GLY A 361 -4.21 5.36 18.36
N TYR A 362 -4.30 6.29 19.31
CA TYR A 362 -3.13 6.79 20.04
C TYR A 362 -2.40 5.67 20.79
N PHE A 363 -3.11 4.90 21.62
CA PHE A 363 -2.50 3.83 22.39
C PHE A 363 -2.05 2.64 21.52
N PHE A 364 -2.68 2.43 20.36
CA PHE A 364 -2.23 1.46 19.38
C PHE A 364 -0.87 1.83 18.80
N ALA A 365 -0.66 3.10 18.43
CA ALA A 365 0.63 3.57 17.95
C ALA A 365 1.71 3.48 19.05
N VAL A 366 1.38 3.88 20.28
CA VAL A 366 2.28 3.76 21.44
C VAL A 366 2.63 2.29 21.73
N ALA A 367 1.66 1.39 21.72
CA ALA A 367 1.88 -0.03 21.99
C ALA A 367 2.83 -0.67 20.95
N ASN A 368 2.66 -0.34 19.67
CA ASN A 368 3.53 -0.88 18.62
C ASN A 368 4.94 -0.31 18.68
N LEU A 369 5.12 0.97 19.02
CA LEU A 369 6.46 1.52 19.26
C LEU A 369 7.11 0.88 20.48
N THR A 370 6.35 0.68 21.57
CA THR A 370 6.83 -0.08 22.75
C THR A 370 7.24 -1.51 22.38
N ALA A 371 6.57 -2.16 21.43
CA ALA A 371 6.99 -3.47 20.94
C ALA A 371 8.36 -3.41 20.23
N VAL A 372 8.62 -2.38 19.42
CA VAL A 372 9.96 -2.15 18.81
C VAL A 372 11.02 -1.90 19.89
N VAL A 373 10.69 -1.15 20.93
CA VAL A 373 11.57 -0.92 22.07
C VAL A 373 12.00 -2.24 22.70
N TRP A 374 11.07 -3.15 22.96
CA TRP A 374 11.39 -4.48 23.49
C TRP A 374 12.26 -5.29 22.52
N LEU A 375 12.01 -5.22 21.22
CA LEU A 375 12.86 -5.86 20.21
C LEU A 375 14.29 -5.30 20.21
N ALA A 376 14.47 -4.00 20.42
CA ALA A 376 15.80 -3.39 20.54
C ALA A 376 16.56 -3.90 21.77
N PHE A 377 15.89 -4.06 22.91
CA PHE A 377 16.50 -4.67 24.11
C PHE A 377 16.83 -6.15 23.90
N LEU A 378 15.97 -6.91 23.21
CA LEU A 378 16.26 -8.31 22.86
C LEU A 378 17.46 -8.42 21.91
N ALA A 379 17.55 -7.53 20.91
CA ALA A 379 18.69 -7.44 20.01
C ALA A 379 19.99 -7.16 20.77
N MET A 380 19.97 -6.24 21.73
CA MET A 380 21.12 -5.99 22.60
C MET A 380 21.51 -7.22 23.43
N GLY A 381 20.52 -7.90 24.05
CA GLY A 381 20.77 -9.14 24.80
C GLY A 381 21.41 -10.23 23.93
N TRP A 382 21.02 -10.31 22.66
CA TRP A 382 21.65 -11.21 21.68
C TRP A 382 23.11 -10.85 21.40
N ILE A 383 23.45 -9.57 21.23
CA ILE A 383 24.85 -9.13 21.06
C ILE A 383 25.68 -9.55 22.29
N SER A 384 25.17 -9.30 23.50
CA SER A 384 25.85 -9.67 24.74
C SER A 384 26.05 -11.17 24.87
N TYR A 385 25.08 -11.98 24.44
CA TYR A 385 25.16 -13.44 24.46
C TYR A 385 26.13 -14.00 23.40
N SER A 386 26.11 -13.46 22.18
CA SER A 386 26.90 -13.95 21.05
C SER A 386 28.40 -13.65 21.16
N GLY A 387 28.83 -12.83 22.14
CA GLY A 387 30.23 -12.52 22.37
C GLY A 387 30.87 -11.66 21.28
N VAL A 388 30.05 -11.06 20.40
CA VAL A 388 30.50 -10.11 19.38
C VAL A 388 31.03 -8.87 20.11
N GLY A 389 32.31 -8.54 19.88
CA GLY A 389 33.12 -7.70 20.77
C GLY A 389 32.50 -6.35 21.20
N PRO A 390 32.94 -5.80 22.35
CA PRO A 390 32.29 -4.69 23.07
C PRO A 390 32.16 -3.37 22.28
N ASN A 391 32.91 -3.20 21.18
CA ASN A 391 32.86 -1.99 20.35
C ASN A 391 31.75 -1.99 19.28
N ARG A 392 30.96 -3.07 19.15
CA ARG A 392 29.87 -3.15 18.15
C ARG A 392 28.47 -2.97 18.75
N GLY A 393 28.30 -3.24 20.05
CA GLY A 393 27.04 -3.05 20.76
C GLY A 393 26.90 -1.66 21.39
N PHE A 394 25.68 -1.30 21.74
CA PHE A 394 25.41 -0.17 22.66
C PHE A 394 25.69 -0.58 24.09
N SER A 395 26.08 0.37 24.94
CA SER A 395 25.94 0.17 26.39
C SER A 395 24.45 0.20 26.77
N LEU A 396 24.10 -0.38 27.92
CA LEU A 396 22.72 -0.38 28.40
C LEU A 396 22.19 1.06 28.57
N ASP A 397 23.07 1.96 29.02
CA ASP A 397 22.75 3.37 29.24
C ASP A 397 22.50 4.10 27.91
N GLU A 398 23.33 3.82 26.89
CA GLU A 398 23.15 4.44 25.56
C GLU A 398 21.84 3.98 24.89
N LEU A 399 21.53 2.68 24.97
CA LEU A 399 20.29 2.15 24.39
C LEU A 399 19.06 2.67 25.12
N THR A 400 19.09 2.66 26.46
CA THR A 400 17.97 3.17 27.28
C THR A 400 17.72 4.65 26.99
N ALA A 401 18.77 5.47 26.90
CA ALA A 401 18.65 6.88 26.56
C ALA A 401 18.02 7.08 25.17
N LEU A 402 18.56 6.42 24.15
CA LEU A 402 18.08 6.50 22.76
C LEU A 402 16.58 6.14 22.68
N VAL A 403 16.23 4.97 23.23
CA VAL A 403 14.86 4.44 23.20
C VAL A 403 13.88 5.38 23.91
N LEU A 404 14.22 5.85 25.11
CA LEU A 404 13.32 6.69 25.90
C LEU A 404 13.13 8.07 25.28
N ILE A 405 14.16 8.65 24.66
CA ILE A 405 14.05 9.92 23.92
C ILE A 405 13.08 9.77 22.75
N TYR A 406 13.29 8.80 21.86
CA TYR A 406 12.43 8.64 20.68
C TYR A 406 11.01 8.19 21.03
N TRP A 407 10.85 7.28 21.99
CA TRP A 407 9.54 6.88 22.50
C TRP A 407 8.82 8.07 23.13
N GLY A 408 9.49 8.83 23.98
CA GLY A 408 8.92 9.98 24.66
C GLY A 408 8.52 11.11 23.70
N LEU A 409 9.35 11.44 22.71
CA LEU A 409 9.02 12.43 21.68
C LEU A 409 7.78 12.01 20.88
N MET A 410 7.68 10.75 20.46
CA MET A 410 6.53 10.25 19.72
C MET A 410 5.24 10.33 20.54
N VAL A 411 5.27 9.85 21.79
CA VAL A 411 4.15 9.90 22.74
C VAL A 411 3.73 11.35 23.01
N PHE A 412 4.69 12.25 23.23
CA PHE A 412 4.45 13.66 23.50
C PHE A 412 3.79 14.36 22.30
N TYR A 413 4.40 14.30 21.11
CA TYR A 413 3.90 15.01 19.93
C TYR A 413 2.57 14.48 19.43
N LEU A 414 2.40 13.15 19.40
CA LEU A 414 1.13 12.55 18.99
C LEU A 414 0.02 12.84 20.02
N GLY A 415 0.36 12.81 21.31
CA GLY A 415 -0.58 13.08 22.38
C GLY A 415 -1.02 14.55 22.45
N ILE A 416 -0.11 15.50 22.22
CA ILE A 416 -0.44 16.92 22.08
C ILE A 416 -1.25 17.16 20.82
N GLY A 417 -0.85 16.61 19.67
CA GLY A 417 -1.59 16.74 18.41
C GLY A 417 -3.04 16.29 18.56
N LYS A 418 -3.28 15.14 19.19
CA LYS A 418 -4.62 14.65 19.54
C LYS A 418 -5.39 15.60 20.45
N LEU A 419 -4.76 16.20 21.45
CA LEU A 419 -5.41 17.18 22.34
C LEU A 419 -5.82 18.44 21.57
N VAL A 420 -4.95 18.94 20.69
CA VAL A 420 -5.25 20.09 19.82
C VAL A 420 -6.41 19.75 18.88
N VAL A 421 -6.37 18.59 18.22
CA VAL A 421 -7.48 18.10 17.37
C VAL A 421 -8.78 18.06 18.16
N ARG A 422 -8.76 17.54 19.40
CA ARG A 422 -9.95 17.49 20.27
C ARG A 422 -10.48 18.89 20.61
N VAL A 423 -9.61 19.88 20.82
CA VAL A 423 -10.01 21.26 21.10
C VAL A 423 -10.62 21.91 19.85
N VAL A 424 -9.97 21.77 18.70
CA VAL A 424 -10.45 22.32 17.41
C VAL A 424 -11.77 21.67 17.01
N ALA A 425 -11.92 20.37 17.25
CA ALA A 425 -13.16 19.63 16.99
C ALA A 425 -14.37 20.12 17.79
N ARG A 426 -14.19 20.95 18.83
CA ARG A 426 -15.30 21.61 19.53
C ARG A 426 -15.92 22.75 18.73
N PHE A 427 -15.18 23.31 17.79
CA PHE A 427 -15.60 24.49 17.03
C PHE A 427 -15.96 24.15 15.57
N THR A 428 -15.31 23.14 14.99
CA THR A 428 -15.48 22.76 13.58
C THR A 428 -15.29 21.27 13.37
N GLU A 429 -15.94 20.67 12.38
CA GLU A 429 -15.66 19.28 11.97
C GLU A 429 -14.22 19.15 11.43
N VAL A 430 -13.41 18.33 12.11
CA VAL A 430 -12.03 18.08 11.69
C VAL A 430 -11.99 16.88 10.75
N THR A 431 -11.67 17.13 9.48
CA THR A 431 -11.39 16.06 8.51
C THR A 431 -10.05 15.38 8.81
N THR A 432 -9.83 14.16 8.32
CA THR A 432 -8.55 13.45 8.47
C THR A 432 -7.35 14.25 7.95
N VAL A 433 -7.52 14.94 6.81
CA VAL A 433 -6.48 15.83 6.24
C VAL A 433 -6.21 17.03 7.14
N ALA A 434 -7.25 17.69 7.66
CA ALA A 434 -7.09 18.80 8.59
C ALA A 434 -6.39 18.36 9.88
N GLY A 435 -6.74 17.18 10.40
CA GLY A 435 -6.10 16.60 11.58
C GLY A 435 -4.63 16.23 11.34
N PHE A 436 -4.27 15.71 10.16
CA PHE A 436 -2.88 15.51 9.75
C PHE A 436 -2.11 16.83 9.74
N LEU A 437 -2.67 17.89 9.14
CA LEU A 437 -2.06 19.22 9.10
C LEU A 437 -1.85 19.81 10.50
N ILE A 438 -2.78 19.60 11.43
CA ILE A 438 -2.61 20.02 12.83
C ILE A 438 -1.38 19.34 13.45
N HIS A 439 -1.19 18.03 13.25
CA HIS A 439 -0.02 17.33 13.76
C HIS A 439 1.29 17.86 13.15
N VAL A 440 1.31 18.10 11.83
CA VAL A 440 2.45 18.72 11.14
C VAL A 440 2.76 20.10 11.73
N LEU A 441 1.75 20.94 11.95
CA LEU A 441 1.93 22.25 12.57
C LEU A 441 2.46 22.17 14.00
N VAL A 442 2.06 21.16 14.79
CA VAL A 442 2.58 20.95 16.15
C VAL A 442 4.06 20.55 16.12
N ILE A 443 4.49 19.66 15.21
CA ILE A 443 5.92 19.35 15.04
C ILE A 443 6.70 20.57 14.55
N LEU A 444 6.17 21.30 13.57
CA LEU A 444 6.82 22.50 13.04
C LEU A 444 6.95 23.57 14.11
N ALA A 445 5.94 23.77 14.96
CA ALA A 445 6.03 24.67 16.10
C ALA A 445 7.08 24.17 17.10
N GLY A 446 7.06 22.88 17.42
CA GLY A 446 7.99 22.25 18.35
C GLY A 446 9.46 22.25 17.90
N SER A 447 9.71 22.28 16.58
CA SER A 447 11.07 22.34 16.01
C SER A 447 11.48 23.78 15.69
N GLY A 448 10.56 24.54 15.09
CA GLY A 448 10.79 25.88 14.57
C GLY A 448 10.86 26.96 15.64
N ILE A 449 10.03 26.88 16.69
CA ILE A 449 10.05 27.88 17.77
C ILE A 449 11.39 27.84 18.53
N PRO A 450 11.88 26.67 19.01
CA PRO A 450 13.20 26.63 19.66
C PRO A 450 14.32 27.08 18.75
N PHE A 451 14.32 26.67 17.48
CA PHE A 451 15.31 27.08 16.50
C PHE A 451 15.31 28.60 16.25
N ALA A 452 14.14 29.21 16.10
CA ALA A 452 13.98 30.65 15.93
C ALA A 452 14.44 31.43 17.18
N LEU A 453 14.11 30.95 18.38
CA LEU A 453 14.56 31.56 19.63
C LEU A 453 16.07 31.50 19.80
N GLN A 454 16.68 30.34 19.55
CA GLN A 454 18.13 30.16 19.65
C GLN A 454 18.89 31.03 18.64
N SER A 455 18.41 31.11 17.40
CA SER A 455 19.02 31.93 16.36
C SER A 455 18.90 33.44 16.59
N SER A 456 17.83 33.87 17.28
CA SER A 456 17.57 35.29 17.59
C SER A 456 18.39 35.82 18.78
N LEU A 457 18.76 34.95 19.72
CA LEU A 457 19.47 35.35 20.93
C LEU A 457 20.98 35.34 20.72
N ARG A 458 21.62 36.52 20.79
CA ARG A 458 23.06 36.72 20.56
C ARG A 458 23.96 35.79 21.38
N ASN A 459 23.57 35.47 22.61
CA ASN A 459 24.35 34.60 23.52
C ASN A 459 24.18 33.10 23.22
N TRP A 460 23.09 32.71 22.54
CA TRP A 460 22.70 31.32 22.33
C TRP A 460 22.87 30.84 20.88
N ARG A 461 23.09 31.77 19.94
CA ARG A 461 23.21 31.51 18.50
C ARG A 461 24.31 30.50 18.14
N ASN A 462 25.39 30.45 18.92
CA ASN A 462 26.52 29.56 18.68
C ASN A 462 26.56 28.36 19.64
N MET A 463 25.57 28.22 20.53
CA MET A 463 25.47 27.01 21.36
C MET A 463 25.02 25.83 20.48
N GLY A 464 25.55 24.64 20.74
CA GLY A 464 25.13 23.41 20.07
C GLY A 464 23.75 22.94 20.56
N TYR A 465 23.54 21.62 20.54
CA TYR A 465 22.33 21.00 21.07
C TYR A 465 22.20 21.30 22.58
N ASN A 466 21.08 21.90 22.99
CA ASN A 466 20.86 22.37 24.36
C ASN A 466 19.42 22.09 24.84
N PHE A 467 19.11 22.49 26.08
CA PHE A 467 17.81 22.21 26.70
C PHE A 467 16.61 22.76 25.92
N MET A 468 16.78 23.83 25.14
CA MET A 468 15.71 24.38 24.31
C MET A 468 15.38 23.46 23.13
N GLN A 469 16.38 22.72 22.64
CA GLN A 469 16.27 21.77 21.53
C GLN A 469 15.87 20.37 21.95
N TRP A 470 15.71 20.09 23.25
CA TRP A 470 15.33 18.76 23.76
C TRP A 470 13.98 18.26 23.23
N LEU A 471 13.05 19.17 22.94
CA LEU A 471 11.79 18.81 22.30
C LEU A 471 11.88 18.81 20.78
N ASN A 472 12.92 19.36 20.15
CA ASN A 472 13.00 19.45 18.69
C ASN A 472 13.30 18.06 18.08
N PRO A 473 12.31 17.36 17.49
CA PRO A 473 12.52 16.01 16.97
C PRO A 473 13.49 15.99 15.77
N LEU A 474 13.49 17.04 14.95
CA LEU A 474 14.32 17.10 13.74
C LEU A 474 15.80 17.23 14.09
N TRP A 475 16.14 18.09 15.06
CA TRP A 475 17.53 18.21 15.52
C TRP A 475 17.94 16.98 16.33
N THR A 476 17.06 16.46 17.19
CA THR A 476 17.34 15.25 17.98
C THR A 476 17.71 14.05 17.09
N MET A 477 17.05 13.90 15.93
CA MET A 477 17.41 12.88 14.94
C MET A 477 18.80 13.08 14.34
N ALA A 478 19.22 14.31 14.11
CA ALA A 478 20.56 14.61 13.58
C ALA A 478 21.65 14.43 14.64
N GLU A 479 21.38 14.79 15.89
CA GLU A 479 22.35 14.69 17.00
C GLU A 479 22.58 13.24 17.43
N TYR A 480 21.50 12.44 17.52
CA TYR A 480 21.54 11.07 18.04
C TYR A 480 21.35 10.00 16.95
N GLY A 481 21.52 10.37 15.67
CA GLY A 481 21.33 9.47 14.53
C GLY A 481 22.30 8.29 14.52
N ASP A 482 23.57 8.55 14.86
CA ASP A 482 24.63 7.53 14.90
C ASP A 482 24.73 6.80 16.26
N GLY A 483 23.83 7.13 17.20
CA GLY A 483 23.85 6.67 18.57
C GLY A 483 24.01 7.82 19.57
N VAL A 484 23.69 7.53 20.83
CA VAL A 484 23.79 8.49 21.93
C VAL A 484 25.06 8.20 22.71
N ARG A 485 25.81 9.23 23.12
CA ARG A 485 26.85 9.12 24.15
C ARG A 485 26.28 9.67 25.45
N VAL A 486 26.20 8.82 26.47
CA VAL A 486 25.56 9.22 27.74
C VAL A 486 26.48 10.17 28.50
N ASP A 487 25.98 11.38 28.72
CA ASP A 487 26.51 12.36 29.67
C ASP A 487 25.38 12.85 30.59
N GLU A 488 25.69 13.75 31.52
CA GLU A 488 24.71 14.32 32.44
C GLU A 488 23.58 15.06 31.70
N SER A 489 23.90 15.69 30.55
CA SER A 489 22.93 16.45 29.76
C SER A 489 21.91 15.55 29.07
N VAL A 490 22.35 14.41 28.55
CA VAL A 490 21.52 13.38 27.93
C VAL A 490 20.62 12.71 28.96
N MET A 491 21.13 12.40 30.16
CA MET A 491 20.30 11.85 31.24
C MET A 491 19.18 12.82 31.66
N LEU A 492 19.49 14.12 31.76
CA LEU A 492 18.48 15.15 32.01
C LEU A 492 17.47 15.25 30.85
N HIS A 493 17.94 15.16 29.61
CA HIS A 493 17.07 15.15 28.43
C HIS A 493 16.09 13.98 28.46
N VAL A 494 16.58 12.75 28.72
CA VAL A 494 15.77 11.55 28.88
C VAL A 494 14.71 11.74 29.97
N MET A 495 15.11 12.27 31.13
CA MET A 495 14.19 12.50 32.25
C MET A 495 13.08 13.49 31.86
N VAL A 496 13.43 14.64 31.28
CA VAL A 496 12.45 15.68 30.92
C VAL A 496 11.49 15.18 29.84
N VAL A 497 12.00 14.58 28.76
CA VAL A 497 11.16 14.08 27.67
C VAL A 497 10.24 12.95 28.13
N SER A 498 10.76 12.01 28.93
CA SER A 498 9.97 10.90 29.46
C SER A 498 8.88 11.38 30.42
N CYS A 499 9.20 12.31 31.32
CA CYS A 499 8.20 12.90 32.23
C CYS A 499 7.09 13.63 31.46
N LEU A 500 7.44 14.45 30.48
CA LEU A 500 6.45 15.16 29.65
C LEU A 500 5.57 14.19 28.84
N ALA A 501 6.18 13.16 28.26
CA ALA A 501 5.48 12.10 27.54
C ALA A 501 4.47 11.37 28.43
N LEU A 502 4.89 10.99 29.64
CA LEU A 502 4.00 10.36 30.63
C LEU A 502 2.85 11.30 31.00
N CYS A 503 3.12 12.56 31.34
CA CYS A 503 2.05 13.52 31.65
C CYS A 503 1.01 13.62 30.52
N VAL A 504 1.45 13.74 29.27
CA VAL A 504 0.56 13.79 28.09
C VAL A 504 -0.22 12.49 27.89
N MET A 505 0.42 11.34 28.12
CA MET A 505 -0.23 10.04 28.04
C MET A 505 -1.32 9.89 29.11
N TRP A 506 -1.05 10.30 30.35
CA TRP A 506 -2.01 10.30 31.45
C TRP A 506 -3.24 11.17 31.16
N ILE A 507 -3.05 12.35 30.58
CA ILE A 507 -4.16 13.23 30.15
C ILE A 507 -5.03 12.55 29.07
N ASN A 508 -4.42 11.72 28.23
CA ASN A 508 -5.10 11.04 27.12
C ASN A 508 -5.82 9.74 27.51
N LEU A 509 -5.48 9.16 28.67
CA LEU A 509 -5.96 7.86 29.14
C LEU A 509 -7.49 7.79 29.34
N PRO A 510 -8.17 8.79 29.96
CA PRO A 510 -9.61 8.68 30.22
C PRO A 510 -10.45 8.59 28.94
N GLY A 511 -10.01 9.24 27.86
CA GLY A 511 -10.69 9.17 26.56
C GLY A 511 -10.60 7.78 25.95
N ALA A 512 -9.42 7.16 25.99
CA ALA A 512 -9.22 5.80 25.48
C ALA A 512 -9.94 4.75 26.34
N ALA A 513 -9.95 4.92 27.67
CA ALA A 513 -10.69 4.04 28.56
C ALA A 513 -12.19 4.01 28.22
N LYS A 514 -12.80 5.17 27.95
CA LYS A 514 -14.21 5.25 27.52
C LYS A 514 -14.47 4.52 26.20
N GLU A 515 -13.55 4.61 25.25
CA GLU A 515 -13.65 3.90 23.96
C GLU A 515 -13.53 2.37 24.14
N LEU A 516 -12.59 1.90 24.96
CA LEU A 516 -12.39 0.48 25.26
C LEU A 516 -13.54 -0.14 26.06
N MET A 517 -14.20 0.66 26.90
CA MET A 517 -15.35 0.22 27.70
C MET A 517 -16.65 0.09 26.90
N GLN A 518 -16.68 0.48 25.61
CA GLN A 518 -17.88 0.33 24.78
C GLN A 518 -18.27 -1.16 24.67
N GLY A 519 -19.47 -1.48 25.16
CA GLY A 519 -20.00 -2.84 25.19
C GLY A 519 -20.67 -3.27 23.89
N ARG A 520 -20.68 -4.59 23.66
CA ARG A 520 -21.46 -5.24 22.61
C ARG A 520 -22.95 -4.92 22.80
N VAL A 521 -23.61 -4.50 21.72
CA VAL A 521 -25.07 -4.32 21.71
C VAL A 521 -25.69 -5.60 21.18
N ALA A 522 -26.69 -6.14 21.89
CA ALA A 522 -27.44 -7.31 21.44
C ALA A 522 -28.20 -7.01 20.14
N LEU A 523 -28.44 -8.05 19.33
CA LEU A 523 -29.31 -7.90 18.16
C LEU A 523 -30.73 -7.56 18.65
N PRO A 524 -31.44 -6.59 18.03
CA PRO A 524 -32.84 -6.35 18.33
C PRO A 524 -33.65 -7.62 18.06
N THR A 525 -34.59 -7.96 18.95
CA THR A 525 -35.38 -9.19 18.89
C THR A 525 -36.12 -9.36 17.55
N ARG A 526 -36.58 -8.27 16.94
CA ARG A 526 -37.19 -8.28 15.60
C ARG A 526 -36.26 -8.78 14.50
N VAL A 527 -34.98 -8.38 14.51
CA VAL A 527 -34.03 -8.81 13.48
C VAL A 527 -33.70 -10.30 13.63
N VAL A 528 -33.69 -10.81 14.86
CA VAL A 528 -33.52 -12.25 15.13
C VAL A 528 -34.73 -13.03 14.62
N GLN A 529 -35.94 -12.48 14.77
CA GLN A 529 -37.18 -13.06 14.24
C GLN A 529 -37.16 -13.05 12.70
N ASP A 530 -36.85 -11.92 12.07
CA ASP A 530 -36.75 -11.78 10.61
C ASP A 530 -35.65 -12.70 10.01
N GLU A 531 -34.48 -12.81 10.65
CA GLU A 531 -33.42 -13.73 10.23
C GLU A 531 -33.82 -15.21 10.39
N ALA A 532 -34.58 -15.55 11.43
CA ALA A 532 -35.12 -16.89 11.63
C ALA A 532 -36.22 -17.25 10.62
N GLU A 533 -36.98 -16.27 10.14
CA GLU A 533 -37.97 -16.43 9.06
C GLU A 533 -37.30 -16.61 7.68
N LEU A 534 -36.23 -15.87 7.40
CA LEU A 534 -35.49 -15.94 6.13
C LEU A 534 -34.56 -17.15 6.04
N HIS A 535 -34.01 -17.57 7.17
CA HIS A 535 -33.14 -18.73 7.31
C HIS A 535 -33.66 -19.62 8.43
N PRO A 536 -34.71 -20.44 8.18
CA PRO A 536 -35.17 -21.41 9.15
C PRO A 536 -33.99 -22.32 9.49
N VAL A 537 -33.55 -22.25 10.74
CA VAL A 537 -32.51 -23.12 11.25
C VAL A 537 -33.11 -24.52 11.23
N GLU A 538 -32.62 -25.38 10.32
CA GLU A 538 -32.81 -26.83 10.48
C GLU A 538 -32.19 -27.22 11.82
N ILE A 539 -33.02 -27.34 12.85
CA ILE A 539 -32.62 -27.93 14.12
C ILE A 539 -32.39 -29.40 13.82
N LYS A 540 -31.16 -29.75 13.40
CA LYS A 540 -30.76 -31.15 13.36
C LYS A 540 -30.78 -31.68 14.79
N PRO A 541 -31.47 -32.79 15.07
CA PRO A 541 -31.51 -33.37 16.40
C PRO A 541 -30.09 -33.61 16.88
N GLN A 542 -29.73 -33.04 18.04
CA GLN A 542 -28.38 -33.17 18.61
C GLN A 542 -28.15 -34.58 19.19
N SER A 543 -29.23 -35.34 19.37
CA SER A 543 -29.24 -36.72 19.82
C SER A 543 -30.05 -37.59 18.84
N PRO A 544 -29.62 -38.83 18.54
CA PRO A 544 -30.42 -39.80 17.76
C PRO A 544 -31.77 -40.17 18.41
N TRP A 545 -32.01 -39.69 19.64
CA TRP A 545 -33.21 -39.95 20.43
C TRP A 545 -34.20 -38.77 20.43
N ASP A 546 -33.87 -37.66 19.76
CA ASP A 546 -34.73 -36.46 19.67
C ASP A 546 -35.70 -36.51 18.47
N GLU A 547 -35.96 -37.69 17.90
CA GLU A 547 -37.04 -37.84 16.92
C GLU A 547 -38.39 -37.66 17.62
N GLU A 548 -39.16 -36.64 17.18
CA GLU A 548 -40.52 -36.41 17.63
C GLU A 548 -41.36 -37.69 17.47
N PRO A 549 -42.25 -38.01 18.44
CA PRO A 549 -43.11 -39.17 18.32
C PRO A 549 -43.99 -38.98 17.09
N THR A 550 -43.77 -39.81 16.07
CA THR A 550 -44.65 -39.95 14.92
C THR A 550 -46.08 -40.12 15.41
N THR A 551 -46.91 -39.09 15.19
CA THR A 551 -48.35 -39.16 15.38
C THR A 551 -48.89 -40.21 14.41
N ALA A 552 -49.15 -41.40 14.93
CA ALA A 552 -50.01 -42.38 14.30
C ALA A 552 -51.44 -42.12 14.78
N GLU A 553 -52.20 -41.34 13.99
CA GLU A 553 -53.66 -41.42 13.88
C GLU A 553 -54.08 -41.18 12.43
#